data_AF-A0A358MP64-F1
#
_entry.id   AF-A0A358MP64-F1
#
_cell.length_a   1.000
_cell.length_b   1.000
_cell.length_c   1.000
_cell.angle_alpha   90.00
_cell.angle_beta   90.00
_cell.angle_gamma   90.00
#
_symmetry.space_group_name_H-M   'P 1'
#
loop_
_entity.id
_entity.type
_entity.pdbx_description
1 polymer ?
#
loop_
_entity_poly.entity_id
_entity_poly.type
_entity_poly.pdbx_seq_one_letter_code
_entity_poly.pdbx_strand_id
1 'polypeptide(L)'
;MTEKIINSFSSGINSWGGGLKENNLKFGLPIGNVTSQIFANIYLNELDQFVKDRLNVSYYFRYADDFVILHRNPGYLKAKLIYIDDFLKNKLSLRLHPDKVEIRKFSQGIDFLGYVVLPYRIVLRTKTKQRMFKKLRQKMLELNRGLITSENFNQIVQSYLGVLKQGNNYELAVRVKNLVGLYGH
;
A
#
# COMPACT_ATOMS: atom_id res chain seq x y z
N MET A 1 -19.00 -3.06 27.46
CA MET A 1 -18.03 -1.92 27.44
C MET A 1 -17.77 -1.40 26.02
N THR A 2 -18.08 -2.18 24.98
CA THR A 2 -18.00 -1.84 23.55
C THR A 2 -19.14 -0.92 23.05
N GLU A 3 -20.34 -1.00 23.63
CA GLU A 3 -21.47 -0.15 23.20
C GLU A 3 -21.40 1.31 23.69
N LYS A 4 -20.74 1.58 24.83
CA LYS A 4 -20.61 2.94 25.38
C LYS A 4 -19.69 3.84 24.55
N ILE A 5 -18.69 3.28 23.87
CA ILE A 5 -17.73 4.05 23.06
C ILE A 5 -18.39 4.51 21.75
N ILE A 6 -19.25 3.66 21.15
CA ILE A 6 -19.98 3.98 19.92
C ILE A 6 -21.01 5.09 20.17
N ASN A 7 -21.74 5.02 21.29
CA ASN A 7 -22.76 6.02 21.63
C ASN A 7 -22.18 7.37 22.07
N SER A 8 -21.00 7.39 22.70
CA SER A 8 -20.33 8.65 23.07
C SER A 8 -19.82 9.44 21.86
N PHE A 9 -19.54 8.76 20.75
CA PHE A 9 -19.08 9.39 19.51
C PHE A 9 -20.23 9.96 18.67
N SER A 10 -21.42 9.35 18.72
CA SER A 10 -22.60 9.86 18.01
C SER A 10 -23.10 11.18 18.62
N SER A 11 -23.02 11.34 19.93
CA SER A 11 -23.37 12.60 20.62
C SER A 11 -22.40 13.75 20.34
N GLY A 12 -21.13 13.47 19.99
CA GLY A 12 -20.12 14.49 19.69
C GLY A 12 -20.24 15.09 18.28
N ILE A 13 -20.84 14.36 17.34
CA ILE A 13 -21.02 14.81 15.95
C ILE A 13 -22.21 15.77 15.80
N ASN A 14 -23.22 15.65 16.67
CA ASN A 14 -24.44 16.48 16.61
C ASN A 14 -24.27 17.91 17.15
N SER A 15 -23.15 18.24 17.81
CA SER A 15 -22.89 19.62 18.30
C SER A 15 -22.04 20.47 17.34
N TRP A 16 -21.48 19.88 16.28
CA TRP A 16 -20.65 20.54 15.28
C TRP A 16 -21.12 20.16 13.87
N GLY A 17 -22.28 20.67 13.47
CA GLY A 17 -22.81 20.39 12.15
C GLY A 17 -24.21 20.95 11.98
N GLY A 18 -24.28 22.24 11.64
CA GLY A 18 -25.52 22.82 11.14
C GLY A 18 -26.00 22.05 9.90
N GLY A 19 -27.17 21.40 10.05
CA GLY A 19 -28.09 21.06 8.98
C GLY A 19 -27.55 20.25 7.81
N LEU A 20 -27.48 18.93 7.96
CA LEU A 20 -27.62 18.03 6.81
C LEU A 20 -28.68 16.97 7.12
N LYS A 21 -29.75 17.01 6.32
CA LYS A 21 -30.91 16.12 6.36
C LYS A 21 -30.49 14.65 6.31
N GLU A 22 -31.07 13.87 7.21
CA GLU A 22 -31.12 12.42 7.17
C GLU A 22 -31.53 11.94 5.78
N ASN A 23 -30.69 11.13 5.14
CA ASN A 23 -31.09 10.17 4.11
C ASN A 23 -29.95 9.15 3.90
N ASN A 24 -30.21 7.89 4.27
CA ASN A 24 -29.45 6.69 3.90
C ASN A 24 -27.93 6.70 4.14
N LEU A 25 -27.52 6.50 5.39
CA LEU A 25 -26.15 6.08 5.73
C LEU A 25 -25.91 4.65 5.23
N LYS A 26 -25.53 4.50 3.96
CA LYS A 26 -24.78 3.33 3.51
C LYS A 26 -23.51 3.26 4.36
N PHE A 27 -23.31 2.15 5.07
CA PHE A 27 -22.09 1.85 5.82
C PHE A 27 -20.86 2.09 4.94
N GLY A 28 -20.22 3.23 5.15
CA GLY A 28 -19.01 3.64 4.46
C GLY A 28 -18.35 4.69 5.33
N LEU A 29 -17.13 4.41 5.79
CA LEU A 29 -16.36 5.36 6.57
C LEU A 29 -16.20 6.65 5.77
N PRO A 30 -16.49 7.83 6.33
CA PRO A 30 -16.32 9.09 5.63
C PRO A 30 -14.84 9.26 5.24
N ILE A 31 -14.63 9.49 3.94
CA ILE A 31 -13.30 9.56 3.32
C ILE A 31 -12.64 10.87 3.74
N GLY A 32 -11.92 10.80 4.84
CA GLY A 32 -10.99 11.81 5.34
C GLY A 32 -9.71 11.12 5.77
N ASN A 33 -8.96 10.61 4.78
CA ASN A 33 -7.66 9.91 4.76
C ASN A 33 -7.08 9.35 6.09
N VAL A 34 -6.97 10.13 7.16
CA VAL A 34 -6.39 9.71 8.44
C VAL A 34 -7.34 8.82 9.27
N THR A 35 -8.60 9.21 9.42
CA THR A 35 -9.53 8.45 10.27
C THR A 35 -9.85 7.09 9.66
N SER A 36 -10.11 7.05 8.35
CA SER A 36 -10.36 5.79 7.62
C SER A 36 -9.17 4.83 7.66
N GLN A 37 -7.93 5.32 7.60
CA GLN A 37 -6.73 4.48 7.73
C GLN A 37 -6.60 3.87 9.12
N ILE A 38 -6.86 4.66 10.17
CA ILE A 38 -6.83 4.17 11.55
C ILE A 38 -7.94 3.13 11.77
N PHE A 39 -9.16 3.41 11.31
CA PHE A 39 -10.28 2.48 11.41
C PHE A 39 -9.99 1.16 10.68
N ALA A 40 -9.42 1.20 9.48
CA ALA A 40 -9.03 -0.03 8.76
C ALA A 40 -8.01 -0.86 9.56
N ASN A 41 -7.03 -0.22 10.20
CA ASN A 41 -6.03 -0.91 11.01
C ASN A 41 -6.61 -1.53 12.28
N ILE A 42 -7.49 -0.81 12.99
CA ILE A 42 -8.19 -1.32 14.18
C ILE A 42 -9.13 -2.47 13.78
N TYR A 43 -9.86 -2.32 12.68
CA TYR A 43 -10.79 -3.33 12.19
C TYR A 43 -10.09 -4.63 11.80
N LEU A 44 -8.96 -4.52 11.10
CA LEU A 44 -8.16 -5.69 10.69
C LEU A 44 -7.27 -6.26 11.80
N ASN A 45 -7.21 -5.63 12.99
CA ASN A 45 -6.47 -6.19 14.12
C ASN A 45 -7.05 -7.54 14.58
N GLU A 46 -8.37 -7.73 14.47
CA GLU A 46 -9.00 -9.03 14.78
C GLU A 46 -8.51 -10.15 13.84
N LEU A 47 -8.27 -9.81 12.57
CA LEU A 47 -7.66 -10.74 11.62
C LEU A 47 -6.22 -11.10 12.04
N ASP A 48 -5.43 -10.12 12.47
CA ASP A 48 -4.04 -10.37 12.89
C ASP A 48 -3.99 -11.34 14.08
N GLN A 49 -4.85 -11.13 15.07
CA GLN A 49 -4.99 -12.02 16.24
C GLN A 49 -5.44 -13.42 15.81
N PHE A 50 -6.42 -13.52 14.91
CA PHE A 50 -6.86 -14.81 14.38
C PHE A 50 -5.71 -15.55 13.66
N VAL A 51 -4.96 -14.86 12.80
CA VAL A 51 -3.85 -15.45 12.04
C VAL A 51 -2.69 -15.89 12.94
N LYS A 52 -2.37 -15.10 13.97
CA LYS A 52 -1.28 -15.40 14.91
C LYS A 52 -1.67 -16.41 15.97
N ASP A 53 -2.81 -16.26 16.62
CA ASP A 53 -3.16 -17.06 17.81
C ASP A 53 -3.90 -18.33 17.43
N ARG A 54 -4.80 -18.28 16.43
CA ARG A 54 -5.61 -19.44 16.03
C ARG A 54 -4.96 -20.24 14.92
N LEU A 55 -4.46 -19.57 13.88
CA LEU A 55 -3.84 -20.23 12.74
C LEU A 55 -2.35 -20.55 12.96
N ASN A 56 -1.72 -19.92 13.96
CA ASN A 56 -0.31 -20.07 14.33
C ASN A 56 0.64 -19.88 13.15
N VAL A 57 0.40 -18.83 12.36
CA VAL A 57 1.22 -18.50 11.18
C VAL A 57 2.48 -17.73 11.62
N SER A 58 3.63 -18.40 11.50
CA SER A 58 4.92 -17.83 11.92
C SER A 58 5.27 -16.56 11.13
N TYR A 59 5.18 -16.60 9.80
CA TYR A 59 5.57 -15.50 8.93
C TYR A 59 4.34 -14.85 8.28
N TYR A 60 3.86 -13.80 8.94
CA TYR A 60 2.72 -12.98 8.51
C TYR A 60 3.12 -11.51 8.58
N PHE A 61 2.89 -10.79 7.49
CA PHE A 61 3.18 -9.37 7.36
C PHE A 61 1.94 -8.66 6.83
N ARG A 62 1.54 -7.55 7.44
CA ARG A 62 0.40 -6.73 6.99
C ARG A 62 0.83 -5.27 6.88
N TYR A 63 0.34 -4.59 5.86
CA TYR A 63 0.40 -3.16 5.69
C TYR A 63 -0.98 -2.66 5.25
N ALA A 64 -1.67 -1.94 6.13
CA ALA A 64 -3.06 -1.53 5.92
C ALA A 64 -3.95 -2.74 5.55
N ASP A 65 -4.50 -2.75 4.33
CA ASP A 65 -5.35 -3.78 3.76
C ASP A 65 -4.59 -4.93 3.08
N ASP A 66 -3.32 -4.72 2.71
CA ASP A 66 -2.48 -5.72 2.04
C ASP A 66 -1.73 -6.58 3.06
N PHE A 67 -1.82 -7.91 2.95
CA PHE A 67 -1.05 -8.84 3.80
C PHE A 67 -0.38 -9.95 2.99
N VAL A 68 0.71 -10.49 3.52
CA VAL A 68 1.51 -11.56 2.93
C VAL A 68 1.79 -12.62 3.98
N ILE A 69 1.57 -13.88 3.61
CA ILE A 69 1.91 -15.06 4.42
C ILE A 69 3.01 -15.84 3.71
N LEU A 70 4.08 -16.17 4.43
CA LEU A 70 5.17 -16.98 3.90
C LEU A 70 5.17 -18.38 4.52
N HIS A 71 5.21 -19.38 3.66
CA HIS A 71 5.36 -20.77 4.09
C HIS A 71 6.00 -21.61 2.97
N ARG A 72 6.74 -22.66 3.36
CA ARG A 72 7.42 -23.54 2.38
C ARG A 72 6.45 -24.43 1.59
N ASN A 73 5.33 -24.82 2.22
CA ASN A 73 4.33 -25.68 1.63
C ASN A 73 3.15 -24.85 1.07
N PRO A 74 2.88 -24.89 -0.26
CA PRO A 74 1.74 -24.18 -0.85
C PRO A 74 0.38 -24.79 -0.45
N GLY A 75 0.30 -26.08 -0.14
CA GLY A 75 -0.91 -26.72 0.37
C GLY A 75 -1.32 -26.17 1.74
N TYR A 76 -0.34 -25.88 2.61
CA TYR A 76 -0.59 -25.18 3.87
C TYR A 76 -1.19 -23.78 3.63
N LEU A 77 -0.64 -23.02 2.68
CA LEU A 77 -1.16 -21.69 2.34
C LEU A 77 -2.59 -21.76 1.82
N LYS A 78 -2.89 -22.72 0.93
CA LYS A 78 -4.25 -22.95 0.41
C LYS A 78 -5.23 -23.29 1.55
N ALA A 79 -4.82 -24.16 2.47
CA ALA A 79 -5.66 -24.52 3.62
C ALA A 79 -5.92 -23.31 4.52
N LYS A 80 -4.88 -22.52 4.85
CA LYS A 80 -5.03 -21.31 5.67
C LYS A 80 -5.86 -20.23 5.00
N LEU A 81 -5.76 -20.09 3.68
CA LEU A 81 -6.56 -19.14 2.91
C LEU A 81 -8.06 -19.38 3.08
N ILE A 82 -8.51 -20.66 3.11
CA ILE A 82 -9.92 -21.00 3.33
C ILE A 82 -10.39 -20.51 4.70
N TYR A 83 -9.61 -20.75 5.76
CA TYR A 83 -9.95 -20.29 7.11
C TYR A 83 -9.94 -18.76 7.24
N ILE A 84 -9.02 -18.09 6.56
CA ILE A 84 -8.95 -16.62 6.54
C ILE A 84 -10.15 -16.03 5.80
N ASP A 85 -10.52 -16.60 4.65
CA ASP A 85 -11.68 -16.15 3.87
C ASP A 85 -12.99 -16.34 4.65
N ASP A 86 -13.13 -17.46 5.35
CA ASP A 86 -14.28 -17.72 6.24
C ASP A 86 -14.35 -16.72 7.41
N PHE A 87 -13.22 -16.46 8.06
CA PHE A 87 -13.15 -15.47 9.14
C PHE A 87 -13.50 -14.06 8.64
N LEU A 88 -12.94 -13.66 7.51
CA LEU A 88 -13.23 -12.36 6.88
C LEU A 88 -14.71 -12.22 6.56
N LYS A 89 -15.34 -13.26 6.00
CA LYS A 89 -16.78 -13.25 5.65
C LYS A 89 -17.68 -13.23 6.88
N ASN A 90 -17.41 -14.10 7.85
CA ASN A 90 -18.35 -14.35 8.96
C ASN A 90 -18.16 -13.41 10.15
N LYS A 91 -16.94 -12.90 10.38
CA LYS A 91 -16.64 -11.99 11.50
C LYS A 91 -16.51 -10.55 11.06
N LEU A 92 -15.82 -10.32 9.94
CA LEU A 92 -15.53 -8.97 9.46
C LEU A 92 -16.42 -8.54 8.28
N SER A 93 -17.37 -9.38 7.82
CA SER A 93 -18.22 -9.07 6.66
C SER A 93 -17.44 -8.58 5.42
N LEU A 94 -16.17 -8.99 5.28
CA LEU A 94 -15.27 -8.66 4.20
C LEU A 94 -15.14 -9.85 3.24
N ARG A 95 -14.84 -9.56 1.97
CA ARG A 95 -14.56 -10.58 0.96
C ARG A 95 -13.20 -10.35 0.35
N LEU A 96 -12.41 -11.42 0.24
CA LEU A 96 -11.19 -11.37 -0.56
C LEU A 96 -11.55 -11.27 -2.04
N HIS A 97 -10.88 -10.38 -2.75
CA HIS A 97 -11.06 -10.26 -4.19
C HIS A 97 -10.29 -11.41 -4.87
N PRO A 98 -10.95 -12.30 -5.64
CA PRO A 98 -10.32 -13.51 -6.19
C PRO A 98 -9.09 -13.19 -7.04
N ASP A 99 -9.15 -12.11 -7.83
CA ASP A 99 -8.02 -11.72 -8.71
C ASP A 99 -6.84 -11.07 -7.96
N LYS A 100 -7.01 -10.70 -6.68
CA LYS A 100 -5.94 -10.11 -5.86
C LYS A 100 -5.23 -11.13 -4.99
N VAL A 101 -5.82 -12.31 -4.79
CA VAL A 101 -5.22 -13.37 -3.98
C VAL A 101 -4.36 -14.24 -4.89
N GLU A 102 -3.06 -14.30 -4.58
CA GLU A 102 -2.13 -15.08 -5.37
C GLU A 102 -1.15 -15.87 -4.52
N ILE A 103 -0.97 -17.15 -4.85
CA ILE A 103 0.06 -18.01 -4.26
C ILE A 103 1.17 -18.18 -5.28
N ARG A 104 2.33 -17.56 -5.02
CA ARG A 104 3.51 -17.61 -5.87
C ARG A 104 4.70 -18.22 -5.15
N LYS A 105 5.69 -18.67 -5.94
CA LYS A 105 7.00 -19.05 -5.40
C LYS A 105 7.80 -17.79 -5.08
N PHE A 106 8.56 -17.82 -3.99
CA PHE A 106 9.44 -16.71 -3.63
C PHE A 106 10.47 -16.36 -4.72
N SER A 107 10.90 -17.33 -5.52
CA SER A 107 11.80 -17.12 -6.66
C SER A 107 11.21 -16.25 -7.77
N GLN A 108 9.87 -16.16 -7.88
CA GLN A 108 9.19 -15.30 -8.85
C GLN A 108 9.11 -13.83 -8.40
N GLY A 109 9.44 -13.56 -7.14
CA GLY A 109 9.35 -12.25 -6.54
C GLY A 109 7.97 -11.94 -5.96
N ILE A 110 7.96 -11.19 -4.86
CA ILE A 110 6.73 -10.75 -4.18
C ILE A 110 6.58 -9.24 -4.38
N ASP A 111 5.49 -8.84 -5.04
CA ASP A 111 5.08 -7.44 -5.14
C ASP A 111 4.59 -6.96 -3.76
N PHE A 112 5.34 -6.09 -3.10
CA PHE A 112 4.97 -5.54 -1.79
C PHE A 112 5.40 -4.07 -1.67
N LEU A 113 4.46 -3.19 -1.32
CA LEU A 113 4.70 -1.75 -1.06
C LEU A 113 5.48 -1.00 -2.15
N GLY A 114 5.23 -1.31 -3.41
CA GLY A 114 5.88 -0.65 -4.55
C GLY A 114 7.26 -1.23 -4.92
N TYR A 115 7.70 -2.26 -4.22
CA TYR A 115 8.90 -3.04 -4.52
C TYR A 115 8.54 -4.47 -4.92
N VAL A 116 9.51 -5.16 -5.51
CA VAL A 116 9.50 -6.59 -5.76
C VAL A 116 10.63 -7.20 -4.95
N VAL A 117 10.28 -8.02 -3.97
CA VAL A 117 11.23 -8.72 -3.11
C VAL A 117 11.60 -10.05 -3.79
N LEU A 118 12.86 -10.19 -4.20
CA LEU A 118 13.45 -11.41 -4.76
C LEU A 118 14.46 -11.99 -3.76
N PRO A 119 14.85 -13.28 -3.90
CA PRO A 119 15.71 -13.95 -2.91
C PRO A 119 17.03 -13.24 -2.58
N TYR A 120 17.63 -12.56 -3.56
CA TYR A 120 18.93 -11.90 -3.40
C TYR A 120 18.89 -10.38 -3.67
N ARG A 121 17.70 -9.82 -3.92
CA ARG A 121 17.57 -8.39 -4.23
C ARG A 121 16.16 -7.86 -4.01
N ILE A 122 16.08 -6.59 -3.66
CA ILE A 122 14.83 -5.83 -3.65
C ILE A 122 14.91 -4.82 -4.79
N VAL A 123 13.94 -4.85 -5.70
CA VAL A 123 13.90 -3.99 -6.88
C VAL A 123 12.62 -3.18 -6.94
N LEU A 124 12.65 -2.00 -7.55
CA LEU A 124 11.44 -1.18 -7.72
C LEU A 124 10.44 -1.86 -8.66
N ARG A 125 9.14 -1.85 -8.32
CA ARG A 125 8.08 -2.44 -9.15
C ARG A 125 8.06 -1.79 -10.54
N THR A 126 7.89 -2.61 -11.58
CA THR A 126 7.93 -2.17 -12.98
C THR A 126 6.98 -1.01 -13.27
N LYS A 127 5.76 -1.04 -12.75
CA LYS A 127 4.79 0.05 -12.90
C LYS A 127 5.28 1.36 -12.26
N THR A 128 5.89 1.28 -11.07
CA THR A 128 6.47 2.43 -10.38
C THR A 128 7.65 3.00 -11.15
N LYS A 129 8.55 2.13 -11.63
CA LYS A 129 9.67 2.50 -12.51
C LYS A 129 9.18 3.23 -13.76
N GLN A 130 8.19 2.68 -14.46
CA GLN A 130 7.62 3.30 -15.68
C GLN A 130 7.00 4.67 -15.40
N ARG A 131 6.22 4.80 -14.32
CA ARG A 131 5.62 6.08 -13.89
C ARG A 131 6.69 7.12 -13.58
N MET A 132 7.75 6.73 -12.87
CA MET A 132 8.89 7.59 -12.55
C MET A 132 9.56 8.11 -13.83
N PHE A 133 9.94 7.22 -14.76
CA PHE A 133 10.58 7.65 -16.01
C PHE A 133 9.65 8.51 -16.89
N LYS A 134 8.36 8.20 -16.95
CA LYS A 134 7.38 9.03 -17.67
C LYS A 134 7.33 10.45 -17.09
N LYS A 135 7.25 10.58 -15.76
CA LYS A 135 7.18 11.88 -15.09
C LYS A 135 8.49 12.67 -15.21
N LEU A 136 9.64 12.00 -15.12
CA LEU A 136 10.95 12.63 -15.37
C LEU A 136 11.05 13.21 -16.78
N ARG A 137 10.70 12.44 -17.82
CA ARG A 137 10.70 12.94 -19.20
C ARG A 137 9.76 14.13 -19.40
N GLN A 138 8.58 14.08 -18.79
CA GLN A 138 7.64 15.20 -18.84
C GLN A 138 8.23 16.46 -18.20
N LYS A 139 8.84 16.33 -17.01
CA LYS A 139 9.47 17.45 -16.31
C LYS A 139 10.69 18.00 -17.08
N MET A 140 11.44 17.16 -17.77
CA MET A 140 12.50 17.61 -18.68
C MET A 140 11.95 18.46 -19.84
N LEU A 141 10.82 18.05 -20.45
CA LEU A 141 10.19 18.86 -21.49
C LEU A 141 9.70 20.21 -20.97
N GLU A 142 9.19 20.24 -19.74
CA GLU A 142 8.81 21.49 -19.07
C GLU A 142 10.04 22.39 -18.82
N LEU A 143 11.18 21.82 -18.42
CA LEU A 143 12.44 22.55 -18.25
C LEU A 143 12.92 23.16 -19.57
N ASN A 144 12.95 22.36 -20.65
CA ASN A 144 13.38 22.81 -21.98
C ASN A 144 12.47 23.91 -22.56
N ARG A 145 11.21 23.96 -22.12
CA ARG A 145 10.24 25.01 -22.48
C ARG A 145 10.29 26.22 -21.54
N GLY A 146 11.19 26.22 -20.54
CA GLY A 146 11.28 27.28 -19.54
C GLY A 146 10.12 27.34 -18.55
N LEU A 147 9.29 26.29 -18.46
CA LEU A 147 8.12 26.24 -17.57
C LEU A 147 8.49 25.92 -16.12
N ILE A 148 9.66 25.32 -15.90
CA ILE A 148 10.24 25.08 -14.58
C ILE A 148 11.71 25.49 -14.56
N THR A 149 12.23 25.82 -13.40
CA THR A 149 13.65 26.14 -13.22
C THR A 149 14.50 24.88 -13.09
N SER A 150 15.79 24.98 -13.41
CA SER A 150 16.76 23.91 -13.20
C SER A 150 16.84 23.49 -11.72
N GLU A 151 16.65 24.43 -10.80
CA GLU A 151 16.58 24.19 -9.35
C GLU A 151 15.42 23.24 -9.00
N ASN A 152 14.21 23.54 -9.48
CA ASN A 152 13.01 22.73 -9.24
C ASN A 152 13.15 21.34 -9.88
N PHE A 153 13.70 21.29 -11.10
CA PHE A 153 13.99 20.01 -11.75
C PHE A 153 14.99 19.17 -10.95
N ASN A 154 16.07 19.77 -10.44
CA ASN A 154 17.05 19.09 -9.60
C ASN A 154 16.44 18.54 -8.31
N GLN A 155 15.56 19.30 -7.65
CA GLN A 155 14.85 18.82 -6.45
C GLN A 155 14.01 17.57 -6.75
N ILE A 156 13.31 17.53 -7.89
CA ILE A 156 12.55 16.36 -8.34
C ILE A 156 13.47 15.16 -8.57
N VAL A 157 14.61 15.37 -9.24
CA VAL A 157 15.61 14.32 -9.50
C VAL A 157 16.17 13.78 -8.17
N GLN A 158 16.55 14.65 -7.23
CA GLN A 158 17.08 14.24 -5.94
C GLN A 158 16.06 13.47 -5.10
N SER A 159 14.77 13.85 -5.16
CA SER A 159 13.69 13.09 -4.53
C SER A 159 13.64 11.64 -5.05
N TYR A 160 13.70 11.45 -6.37
CA TYR A 160 13.74 10.11 -6.95
C TYR A 160 15.01 9.34 -6.62
N LEU A 161 16.18 9.99 -6.64
CA LEU A 161 17.44 9.36 -6.23
C LEU A 161 17.42 8.93 -4.77
N GLY A 162 16.76 9.68 -3.88
CA GLY A 162 16.55 9.32 -2.48
C GLY A 162 15.77 8.02 -2.34
N VAL A 163 14.67 7.85 -3.10
CA VAL A 163 13.89 6.60 -3.13
C VAL A 163 14.72 5.45 -3.69
N LEU A 164 15.47 5.68 -4.75
CA LEU A 164 16.32 4.66 -5.39
C LEU A 164 17.56 4.29 -4.56
N LYS A 165 17.91 5.08 -3.54
CA LYS A 165 18.97 4.73 -2.57
C LYS A 165 18.58 3.54 -1.71
N GLN A 166 17.28 3.27 -1.55
CA GLN A 166 16.78 2.11 -0.82
C GLN A 166 16.80 0.85 -1.72
N GLY A 167 17.42 -0.22 -1.23
CA GLY A 167 17.49 -1.53 -1.90
C GLY A 167 18.54 -1.63 -3.00
N ASN A 168 18.48 -2.71 -3.79
CA ASN A 168 19.46 -3.01 -4.85
C ASN A 168 19.10 -2.30 -6.17
N ASN A 169 18.80 -0.99 -6.09
CA ASN A 169 18.33 -0.16 -7.21
C ASN A 169 19.44 0.71 -7.82
N TYR A 170 20.71 0.42 -7.55
CA TYR A 170 21.86 1.20 -8.02
C TYR A 170 21.87 1.39 -9.55
N GLU A 171 21.62 0.33 -10.32
CA GLU A 171 21.54 0.42 -11.79
C GLU A 171 20.45 1.38 -12.27
N LEU A 172 19.32 1.46 -11.56
CA LEU A 172 18.24 2.40 -11.89
C LEU A 172 18.67 3.84 -11.59
N ALA A 173 19.38 4.06 -10.47
CA ALA A 173 19.92 5.37 -10.13
C ALA A 173 20.94 5.84 -11.20
N VAL A 174 21.81 4.96 -11.69
CA VAL A 174 22.74 5.26 -12.80
C VAL A 174 21.97 5.63 -14.07
N ARG A 175 20.91 4.88 -14.42
CA ARG A 175 20.07 5.25 -15.59
C ARG A 175 19.39 6.61 -15.45
N VAL A 176 18.93 6.96 -14.25
CA VAL A 176 18.35 8.29 -13.98
C VAL A 176 19.41 9.38 -14.15
N LYS A 177 20.61 9.19 -13.56
CA LYS A 177 21.73 10.13 -13.72
C LYS A 177 22.14 10.31 -15.17
N ASN A 178 22.23 9.23 -15.96
CA ASN A 178 22.55 9.30 -17.38
C ASN A 178 21.46 10.02 -18.17
N LEU A 179 20.18 9.75 -17.88
CA LEU A 179 19.07 10.43 -18.55
C LEU A 179 19.10 11.95 -18.30
N VAL A 180 19.44 12.37 -17.09
CA VAL A 180 19.55 13.79 -16.73
C VAL A 180 20.83 14.41 -17.31
N GLY A 181 21.96 13.69 -17.25
CA GLY A 181 23.25 14.16 -17.76
C GLY A 181 23.32 14.27 -19.29
N LEU A 182 22.62 13.42 -20.04
CA LEU A 182 22.55 13.48 -21.51
C LEU A 182 21.88 14.74 -22.06
N TYR A 183 21.14 15.48 -21.22
CA TYR A 183 20.44 16.72 -21.59
C TYR A 183 20.89 17.92 -20.75
N GLY A 184 21.98 17.77 -19.99
CA GLY A 184 22.57 18.81 -19.13
C GLY A 184 23.73 19.58 -19.76
N HIS A 185 23.86 19.54 -21.10
CA HIS A 185 24.79 20.35 -21.88
C HIS A 185 24.01 21.27 -22.83
#